data_AF-A0A7K0RIJ3-F1
#
_entry.id   AF-A0A7K0RIJ3-F1
#
_cell.length_a   1.000
_cell.length_b   1.000
_cell.length_c   1.000
_cell.angle_alpha   90.00
_cell.angle_beta   90.00
_cell.angle_gamma   90.00
#
_symmetry.space_group_name_H-M   'P 1'
#
loop_
_entity.id
_entity.type
_entity.pdbx_description
1 polymer ?
#
loop_
_entity_poly.entity_id
_entity_poly.type
_entity_poly.pdbx_seq_one_letter_code
_entity_poly.pdbx_strand_id
1 'polypeptide(L)' 'DFASGEELRTEVSAKFTEQRLADDLGAAGLKLDQLWTDSEERFALSLSSPAV' A
#
# COMPACT_ATOMS: atom_id res chain seq x y z
N ASP A 1 -22.12 -27.71 1.49
CA ASP A 1 -20.96 -28.37 0.87
C ASP A 1 -20.49 -27.48 -0.26
N PHE A 2 -19.20 -27.36 -0.49
CA PHE A 2 -18.68 -26.57 -1.61
C PHE A 2 -18.84 -27.38 -2.91
N ALA A 3 -19.26 -26.73 -3.99
CA ALA A 3 -19.27 -27.36 -5.30
C ALA A 3 -17.83 -27.60 -5.81
N SER A 4 -17.67 -28.54 -6.74
CA SER A 4 -16.38 -28.76 -7.39
C SER A 4 -15.91 -27.49 -8.10
N GLY A 5 -14.72 -26.99 -7.71
CA GLY A 5 -14.16 -25.75 -8.25
C GLY A 5 -14.71 -24.47 -7.64
N GLU A 6 -15.56 -24.56 -6.61
CA GLU A 6 -15.99 -23.38 -5.87
C GLU A 6 -14.83 -22.80 -5.05
N GLU A 7 -14.52 -21.53 -5.30
CA GLU A 7 -13.44 -20.82 -4.62
C GLU A 7 -13.99 -19.91 -3.52
N LEU A 8 -13.29 -19.88 -2.39
CA LEU A 8 -13.53 -18.92 -1.31
C LEU A 8 -12.31 -18.02 -1.17
N ARG A 9 -12.51 -16.71 -1.29
CA ARG A 9 -11.46 -15.74 -1.02
C ARG A 9 -11.22 -15.62 0.49
N THR A 10 -10.02 -15.93 0.92
CA THR A 10 -9.62 -15.88 2.34
C THR A 10 -8.91 -14.58 2.71
N GLU A 11 -8.23 -13.94 1.75
CA GLU A 11 -7.43 -12.74 1.99
C GLU A 11 -7.22 -11.93 0.70
N VAL A 12 -6.92 -10.65 0.86
CA VAL A 12 -6.28 -9.81 -0.17
C VAL A 12 -5.05 -9.12 0.42
N SER A 13 -3.96 -9.08 -0.35
CA SER A 13 -2.75 -8.34 0.01
C SER A 13 -2.42 -7.35 -1.10
N ALA A 14 -2.91 -6.12 -0.96
CA ALA A 14 -2.64 -5.04 -1.90
C ALA A 14 -1.14 -4.70 -1.91
N LYS A 15 -0.61 -4.41 -3.09
CA LYS A 15 0.78 -3.99 -3.31
C LYS A 15 0.79 -2.56 -3.81
N PHE A 16 1.82 -1.82 -3.43
CA PHE A 16 1.91 -0.39 -3.65
C PHE A 16 3.02 -0.06 -4.62
N THR A 17 2.81 1.02 -5.36
CA THR A 17 3.86 1.78 -6.04
C THR A 17 4.06 3.08 -5.30
N GLU A 18 5.26 3.67 -5.32
CA GLU A 18 5.53 4.96 -4.67
C GLU A 18 4.55 6.07 -5.11
N GLN A 19 4.27 6.20 -6.42
CA GLN A 19 3.32 7.19 -6.93
C GLN A 19 1.93 7.00 -6.30
N ARG A 20 1.41 5.77 -6.33
CA ARG A 20 0.10 5.45 -5.74
C ARG A 20 0.07 5.72 -4.23
N LEU A 21 1.15 5.41 -3.51
CA LEU A 21 1.27 5.68 -2.09
C LEU A 21 1.18 7.19 -1.81
N ALA A 22 1.88 8.02 -2.58
CA ALA A 22 1.81 9.48 -2.44
C ALA A 22 0.41 10.02 -2.75
N ASP A 23 -0.24 9.51 -3.79
CA ASP A 23 -1.61 9.92 -4.16
C ASP A 23 -2.64 9.52 -3.08
N ASP A 24 -2.54 8.31 -2.54
CA ASP A 24 -3.43 7.82 -1.49
C ASP A 24 -3.20 8.58 -0.16
N LEU A 25 -1.95 8.91 0.18
CA LEU A 25 -1.63 9.79 1.32
C LEU A 25 -2.19 11.20 1.10
N GLY A 26 -2.03 11.77 -0.10
CA GLY A 26 -2.57 13.08 -0.44
C GLY A 26 -4.10 13.13 -0.35
N ALA A 27 -4.78 12.09 -0.82
CA ALA A 27 -6.23 11.94 -0.67
C ALA A 27 -6.67 11.86 0.80
N ALA A 28 -5.80 11.38 1.69
CA ALA A 28 -6.01 11.36 3.13
C ALA A 28 -5.60 12.66 3.84
N GLY A 29 -5.16 13.70 3.12
CA GLY A 29 -4.68 14.95 3.71
C GLY A 29 -3.29 14.84 4.34
N LEU A 30 -2.47 13.89 3.86
CA LEU A 30 -1.09 13.70 4.30
C LEU A 30 -0.12 13.96 3.15
N LYS A 31 1.01 14.58 3.44
CA LYS A 31 2.14 14.72 2.53
C LYS A 31 3.17 13.64 2.84
N LEU A 32 3.65 12.94 1.82
CA LEU A 32 4.80 12.04 1.92
C LEU A 32 6.08 12.88 2.03
N ASP A 33 6.80 12.78 3.15
CA ASP A 33 8.03 13.54 3.39
C ASP A 33 9.30 12.73 3.14
N GLN A 34 9.28 11.44 3.50
CA GLN A 34 10.38 10.52 3.24
C GLN A 34 9.85 9.12 2.93
N LEU A 35 10.60 8.40 2.09
CA LEU A 35 10.38 6.99 1.78
C LEU A 35 11.72 6.26 1.85
N TRP A 36 11.76 5.17 2.60
CA TRP A 36 12.91 4.28 2.66
C TRP A 36 12.51 2.90 2.17
N THR A 37 13.41 2.27 1.41
CA THR A 37 13.27 0.88 0.97
C THR A 37 14.44 0.05 1.47
N ASP A 38 14.25 -1.28 1.55
CA ASP A 38 15.39 -2.19 1.64
C ASP A 38 16.21 -2.18 0.34
N SER A 39 17.44 -2.70 0.37
CA SER A 39 18.34 -2.69 -0.79
C SER A 39 17.81 -3.44 -2.01
N GLU A 40 16.83 -4.32 -1.83
CA GLU A 40 16.16 -5.06 -2.90
C GLU A 40 14.79 -4.46 -3.28
N GLU A 41 14.43 -3.31 -2.71
CA GLU A 41 13.19 -2.56 -3.02
C GLU A 41 11.89 -3.37 -2.82
N ARG A 42 11.87 -4.30 -1.85
CA ARG A 42 10.71 -5.20 -1.61
C ARG A 42 9.70 -4.65 -0.61
N PHE A 43 10.13 -3.74 0.26
CA PHE A 43 9.29 -3.13 1.27
C PHE A 43 9.66 -1.67 1.46
N ALA A 44 8.65 -0.84 1.73
CA ALA A 44 8.85 0.58 1.94
C ALA A 44 8.29 1.03 3.30
N LEU A 45 9.02 1.92 3.97
CA LEU A 45 8.56 2.66 5.14
C LEU A 45 8.47 4.14 4.79
N SER A 46 7.32 4.76 5.03
CA SER A 46 7.09 6.18 4.78
C SER A 46 7.02 6.99 6.08
N LEU A 47 7.58 8.20 6.06
CA LEU A 47 7.26 9.26 7.00
C LEU A 47 6.36 10.29 6.32
N SER A 48 5.30 10.72 7.01
CA SER A 48 4.33 11.66 6.47
C SER A 48 3.87 12.66 7.53
N SER A 49 3.50 13.85 7.07
CA SER A 49 2.96 14.93 7.90
C SER A 49 1.63 15.44 7.32
N PRO A 50 0.81 16.16 8.11
CA PRO A 50 -0.40 16.79 7.59
C PRO A 50 -0.13 17.68 6.38
N ALA A 51 -0.91 17.52 5.32
CA ALA A 51 -0.94 18.46 4.21
C ALA A 51 -1.67 19.74 4.69
N VAL A 52 -0.91 20.82 4.85
CA VAL A 52 -1.41 22.13 5.30
C VAL A 52 -2.32 22.76 4.26
#